data_AF-A0A4Y2H838-F1
#
_entry.id   AF-A0A4Y2H838-F1
#
_cell.length_a   1.000
_cell.length_b   1.000
_cell.length_c   1.000
_cell.angle_alpha   90.00
_cell.angle_beta   90.00
_cell.angle_gamma   90.00
#
_symmetry.space_group_name_H-M   'P 1'
#
loop_
_entity.id
_entity.type
_entity.pdbx_description
1 polymer ?
#
loop_
_entity_poly.entity_id
_entity_poly.type
_entity_poly.pdbx_seq_one_letter_code
_entity_poly.pdbx_strand_id
1 'polypeptide(L)' 'HGADDVKRHRWFKNIIWEDVYYKKVQPPIVPKVSYDGDTRNFEEYPERDENAHHPYIHEDYLNIFDDF' A
#
# COMPACT_ATOMS: atom_id res chain seq x y z
N HIS A 1 11.34 -25.63 2.90
CA HIS A 1 11.89 -24.34 3.33
C HIS A 1 11.32 -23.26 2.40
N GLY A 2 11.03 -22.07 2.91
CA GLY A 2 10.18 -21.07 2.22
C GLY A 2 10.93 -19.76 1.98
N ALA A 3 10.47 -18.67 2.60
CA ALA A 3 11.17 -17.38 2.55
C ALA A 3 12.64 -17.48 3.00
N ASP A 4 12.98 -18.43 3.87
CA ASP A 4 14.36 -18.64 4.32
C ASP A 4 15.32 -19.09 3.20
N ASP A 5 14.85 -19.85 2.21
CA ASP A 5 15.68 -20.23 1.06
C ASP A 5 15.99 -19.01 0.19
N VAL A 6 15.00 -18.13 0.02
CA VAL A 6 15.15 -16.86 -0.70
C VAL A 6 16.14 -15.97 0.03
N LYS A 7 16.01 -15.81 1.36
CA LYS A 7 16.91 -14.99 2.18
C LYS A 7 18.37 -15.48 2.15
N ARG A 8 18.59 -16.79 2.05
CA ARG A 8 19.94 -17.42 2.00
C ARG A 8 20.57 -17.41 0.62
N HIS A 9 19.83 -17.06 -0.44
CA HIS A 9 20.36 -17.08 -1.80
C HIS A 9 21.50 -16.06 -2.00
N ARG A 10 22.51 -16.43 -2.79
CA ARG A 10 23.73 -15.62 -3.06
C ARG A 10 23.47 -14.20 -3.56
N TRP A 11 22.31 -13.95 -4.16
CA TRP A 11 21.89 -12.62 -4.60
C TRP A 11 21.74 -11.64 -3.43
N PHE A 12 21.30 -12.14 -2.27
CA PHE A 12 21.05 -11.35 -1.06
C PHE A 12 22.17 -11.42 -0.02
N LYS A 13 23.35 -11.95 -0.37
CA LYS A 13 24.44 -12.22 0.59
C LYS A 13 24.89 -11.01 1.43
N ASN A 14 24.64 -9.80 0.94
CA ASN A 14 25.01 -8.55 1.60
C ASN A 14 23.84 -7.90 2.37
N ILE A 15 22.67 -8.54 2.43
CA ILE A 15 21.52 -8.04 3.17
C ILE A 15 21.51 -8.64 4.58
N ILE A 16 21.57 -7.79 5.59
CA ILE A 16 21.29 -8.14 6.97
C ILE A 16 19.78 -8.02 7.17
N TRP A 17 19.06 -9.14 7.06
CA TRP A 17 17.59 -9.14 7.09
C TRP A 17 16.98 -8.61 8.40
N GLU A 18 17.70 -8.74 9.52
CA GLU A 18 17.31 -8.16 10.80
C GLU A 18 17.29 -6.63 10.76
N ASP A 19 18.26 -6.00 10.10
CA ASP A 19 18.32 -4.54 9.98
C ASP A 19 17.22 -3.99 9.04
N VAL A 20 16.84 -4.77 8.02
CA VAL A 20 15.67 -4.46 7.19
C VAL A 20 14.39 -4.54 8.03
N TYR A 21 14.22 -5.61 8.81
CA TYR A 21 13.05 -5.80 9.67
C TYR A 21 12.90 -4.68 10.71
N TYR A 22 14.01 -4.29 11.35
CA TYR A 22 14.03 -3.19 12.33
C TYR A 22 14.13 -1.80 11.69
N LYS A 23 13.97 -1.67 10.36
CA LYS A 23 13.98 -0.40 9.61
C LYS A 23 15.25 0.45 9.86
N LYS A 24 16.40 -0.20 10.05
CA LYS A 24 17.70 0.48 10.27
C LYS A 24 18.41 0.82 8.96
N VAL A 25 18.09 0.10 7.89
CA VAL A 25 18.64 0.36 6.55
C VAL A 25 17.92 1.57 5.95
N GLN A 26 18.68 2.57 5.50
CA GLN A 26 18.13 3.70 4.74
C GLN A 26 17.60 3.19 3.41
N PRO A 27 16.33 3.48 3.05
CA PRO A 27 15.78 3.04 1.78
C PRO A 27 16.49 3.76 0.62
N PRO A 28 16.63 3.10 -0.54
CA PRO A 28 17.29 3.72 -1.71
C PRO A 28 16.49 4.90 -2.28
N ILE A 29 15.19 4.95 -2.04
CA ILE A 29 14.30 6.02 -2.46
C ILE A 29 13.52 6.49 -1.24
N VAL A 30 13.71 7.76 -0.88
CA VAL A 30 12.91 8.45 0.13
C VAL A 30 11.89 9.31 -0.62
N PRO A 31 10.57 9.04 -0.51
CA PRO A 31 9.56 9.82 -1.21
C PRO A 31 9.56 11.27 -0.71
N LYS A 32 9.27 12.21 -1.61
CA LYS A 32 9.14 13.62 -1.24
C LYS A 32 7.74 13.85 -0.66
N VAL A 33 7.69 14.28 0.60
CA VAL A 33 6.45 14.63 1.31
C VAL A 33 6.64 16.02 1.92
N SER A 34 5.65 16.89 1.76
CA SER A 34 5.74 18.29 2.22
C SER A 34 4.67 18.71 3.23
N TYR A 35 3.57 17.97 3.33
CA TYR A 35 2.50 18.16 4.32
C TYR A 35 1.67 16.88 4.45
N ASP A 36 0.82 16.79 5.47
CA ASP A 36 0.09 15.55 5.83
C ASP A 36 -0.91 15.08 4.76
N GLY A 37 -1.38 15.98 3.90
CA GLY A 37 -2.30 15.68 2.79
C GLY A 37 -1.62 15.61 1.42
N ASP A 38 -0.30 15.41 1.36
CA ASP A 38 0.46 15.45 0.12
C ASP A 38 0.26 14.18 -0.72
N THR A 39 -0.53 14.29 -1.80
CA THR A 39 -0.89 13.18 -2.69
C THR A 39 0.01 13.06 -3.94
N ARG A 40 1.10 13.83 -4.06
CA ARG A 40 1.94 13.89 -5.28
C ARG A 40 2.61 12.59 -5.71
N ASN A 41 2.74 11.63 -4.79
CA ASN A 41 3.34 10.33 -5.06
C ASN A 41 2.29 9.29 -5.51
N PHE A 42 1.05 9.73 -5.75
CA PHE A 42 -0.06 8.95 -6.27
C PHE A 42 -0.47 9.50 -7.64
N GLU A 43 -1.09 8.64 -8.45
CA GLU A 43 -1.69 9.06 -9.72
C GLU A 43 -3.00 9.81 -9.47
N GLU A 44 -3.32 10.76 -10.35
CA GLU A 44 -4.62 11.43 -10.37
C GLU A 44 -5.62 10.55 -11.13
N TYR A 45 -6.70 10.18 -10.46
CA TYR A 45 -7.81 9.46 -11.06
C TYR A 45 -8.95 10.43 -11.32
N PRO A 46 -9.71 10.29 -12.43
CA PRO A 46 -10.89 11.10 -12.66
C PRO A 46 -11.83 10.99 -11.46
N GLU A 47 -12.31 12.13 -10.97
CA GLU A 47 -13.35 12.11 -9.95
C GLU A 47 -14.59 11.42 -10.52
N ARG A 48 -15.17 10.51 -9.73
CA ARG A 48 -16.46 9.93 -10.05
C ARG A 48 -17.48 11.07 -9.94
N ASP A 49 -18.28 11.28 -10.98
CA ASP A 49 -19.41 12.19 -10.89
C ASP A 49 -20.33 11.73 -9.75
N GLU A 50 -20.44 12.58 -8.73
CA GLU A 50 -21.25 12.37 -7.53
C GLU A 50 -22.73 12.19 -7.90
N ASN A 51 -23.15 12.79 -9.02
CA ASN A 51 -24.50 12.72 -9.57
C ASN A 51 -24.69 11.56 -10.55
N ALA A 52 -23.65 10.78 -10.84
CA ALA A 52 -23.80 9.51 -11.53
C ALA A 52 -24.50 8.52 -10.58
N HIS A 53 -25.83 8.64 -10.52
CA HIS A 53 -26.73 7.68 -9.88
C HIS A 53 -26.23 6.28 -10.21
N HIS A 54 -25.70 5.57 -9.22
CA HIS A 54 -25.44 4.15 -9.37
C HIS A 54 -26.82 3.50 -9.50
N PRO A 55 -27.18 2.91 -10.65
CA PRO A 55 -28.57 2.58 -10.95
C PRO A 55 -29.15 1.48 -10.04
N TYR A 56 -28.32 0.85 -9.19
CA TYR A 56 -28.73 -0.25 -8.31
C TYR A 56 -27.89 -0.27 -7.03
N ILE A 57 -28.24 0.52 -6.02
CA ILE A 57 -27.94 0.14 -4.63
C ILE A 57 -29.26 -0.32 -4.03
N HIS A 58 -29.42 -1.64 -3.95
CA HIS A 58 -30.52 -2.25 -3.19
C HIS A 58 -30.24 -2.04 -1.69
N GLU A 59 -31.26 -1.75 -0.88
CA GLU A 59 -31.11 -1.48 0.56
C GLU A 59 -30.39 -2.63 1.29
N ASP A 60 -30.58 -3.88 0.84
CA ASP A 60 -29.89 -5.05 1.37
C ASP A 60 -28.35 -5.00 1.24
N TYR A 61 -27.80 -4.23 0.29
CA TYR A 61 -26.35 -4.01 0.16
C TYR A 61 -25.81 -3.02 1.19
N LEU A 62 -26.64 -2.27 1.91
CA LEU A 62 -26.17 -1.41 2.99
C LEU A 62 -25.75 -2.25 4.20
N ASN A 63 -26.49 -3.34 4.45
CA ASN A 63 -26.25 -4.24 5.59
C ASN A 63 -24.91 -4.98 5.51
N ILE A 64 -24.25 -5.04 4.33
CA ILE A 64 -22.91 -5.66 4.20
C ILE A 64 -21.81 -4.83 4.88
N PHE A 65 -22.13 -3.58 5.25
CA PHE A 65 -21.23 -2.66 5.92
C PHE A 65 -21.49 -2.54 7.42
N ASP A 66 -22.49 -3.24 7.97
CA ASP A 66 -22.87 -3.11 9.39
C ASP A 66 -21.75 -3.53 10.36
N ASP A 67 -20.82 -4.38 9.91
CA ASP A 67 -19.69 -4.91 10.69
C ASP A 67 -18.32 -4.29 10.29
N PHE A 68 -18.28 -3.24 9.47
CA PHE A 68 -17.05 -2.46 9.18
C PHE A 68 -16.78 -1.42 10.28
#